data_AF-A0A7G9BGJ5-F1
#
_entry.id   AF-A0A7G9BGJ5-F1
#
_cell.length_a   1.000
_cell.length_b   1.000
_cell.length_c   1.000
_cell.angle_alpha   90.00
_cell.angle_beta   90.00
_cell.angle_gamma   90.00
#
_symmetry.space_group_name_H-M   'P 1'
#
loop_
_entity.id
_entity.type
_entity.pdbx_description
1 polymer ?
#
loop_
_entity_poly.entity_id
_entity_poly.type
_entity_poly.pdbx_seq_one_letter_code
_entity_poly.pdbx_strand_id
1 'polypeptide(L)'
;MEKGNIITSLRKERGWSQTDLATNSKVSREMIGKYERGEATSAAFDRKTVERLQDIEKLEAGEKEHMFALLDAFLAKSKLQAILK
;
A
#
# COMPACT_ATOMS: atom_id res chain seq x y z
N MET A 1 -11.18 26.42 15.53
CA MET A 1 -10.37 25.95 14.39
C MET A 1 -10.59 24.46 14.29
N GLU A 2 -11.51 24.06 13.43
CA GLU A 2 -11.81 22.66 13.17
C GLU A 2 -10.51 22.01 12.67
N LYS A 3 -10.11 20.86 13.23
CA LYS A 3 -8.88 20.14 12.83
C LYS A 3 -9.07 19.53 11.44
N GLY A 4 -9.34 20.36 10.44
CA GLY A 4 -9.47 20.03 9.04
C GLY A 4 -8.14 19.51 8.55
N ASN A 5 -8.14 18.22 8.26
CA ASN A 5 -7.06 17.34 7.83
C ASN A 5 -5.69 18.00 7.55
N ILE A 6 -4.71 17.74 8.43
CA ILE A 6 -3.34 18.32 8.42
C ILE A 6 -2.66 18.14 7.05
N ILE A 7 -2.86 16.99 6.40
CA ILE A 7 -2.27 16.68 5.09
C ILE A 7 -2.77 17.66 4.00
N THR A 8 -4.08 17.92 3.96
CA THR A 8 -4.68 18.85 2.99
C THR A 8 -4.13 20.26 3.18
N SER A 9 -3.99 20.70 4.43
CA SER A 9 -3.50 22.03 4.77
C SER A 9 -2.05 22.23 4.37
N LEU A 10 -1.15 21.31 4.77
CA LEU A 10 0.27 21.36 4.42
C LEU A 10 0.53 21.30 2.92
N ARG A 11 -0.27 20.50 2.19
CA ARG A 11 -0.16 20.38 0.73
C ARG A 11 -0.53 21.68 0.04
N LYS A 12 -1.64 22.32 0.45
CA LYS A 12 -2.08 23.61 -0.11
C LYS A 12 -1.11 24.75 0.22
N GLU A 13 -0.55 24.77 1.43
CA GLU A 13 0.47 25.76 1.84
C GLU A 13 1.70 25.73 0.93
N ARG A 14 2.08 24.54 0.45
CA ARG A 14 3.18 24.34 -0.51
C ARG A 14 2.80 24.52 -1.97
N GLY A 15 1.54 24.86 -2.27
CA GLY A 15 1.03 24.95 -3.64
C GLY A 15 0.95 23.59 -4.36
N TRP A 16 0.99 22.48 -3.62
CA TRP A 16 0.99 21.14 -4.19
C TRP A 16 -0.43 20.66 -4.51
N SER A 17 -0.59 19.93 -5.60
CA SER A 17 -1.73 19.05 -5.86
C SER A 17 -1.57 17.72 -5.14
N GLN A 18 -2.64 16.92 -5.02
CA GLN A 18 -2.52 15.54 -4.48
C GLN A 18 -1.53 14.71 -5.29
N THR A 19 -1.43 14.98 -6.60
CA THR A 19 -0.47 14.33 -7.50
C THR A 19 0.97 14.72 -7.16
N ASP A 20 1.21 15.99 -6.86
CA ASP A 20 2.56 16.45 -6.47
C ASP A 20 2.98 15.82 -5.14
N LEU A 21 2.07 15.76 -4.17
CA LEU A 21 2.33 15.09 -2.90
C LEU A 21 2.58 13.59 -3.10
N ALA A 22 1.79 12.93 -3.95
CA ALA A 22 1.97 11.52 -4.30
C ALA A 22 3.35 11.25 -4.91
N THR A 23 3.76 12.04 -5.91
CA THR A 23 5.06 11.92 -6.58
C THR A 23 6.22 12.13 -5.60
N ASN A 24 6.15 13.16 -4.75
CA ASN A 24 7.23 13.48 -3.80
C ASN A 24 7.32 12.49 -2.62
N SER A 25 6.18 11.94 -2.18
CA SER A 25 6.13 10.99 -1.06
C SER A 25 6.24 9.52 -1.48
N LYS A 26 6.19 9.23 -2.79
CA LYS A 26 6.11 7.88 -3.36
C LYS A 26 4.88 7.09 -2.87
N VAL A 27 3.80 7.79 -2.55
CA VAL A 27 2.50 7.21 -2.17
C VAL A 27 1.52 7.45 -3.31
N SER A 28 0.57 6.53 -3.56
CA SER A 28 -0.40 6.73 -4.64
C SER A 28 -1.32 7.92 -4.34
N ARG A 29 -1.72 8.65 -5.38
CA ARG A 29 -2.69 9.75 -5.28
C ARG A 29 -4.01 9.30 -4.62
N GLU A 30 -4.44 8.08 -4.92
CA GLU A 30 -5.63 7.47 -4.32
C GLU A 30 -5.49 7.32 -2.79
N MET A 31 -4.34 6.84 -2.32
CA MET A 31 -4.05 6.72 -0.88
C MET A 31 -4.02 8.09 -0.20
N ILE A 32 -3.39 9.09 -0.82
CA ILE A 32 -3.44 10.49 -0.34
C ILE A 32 -4.90 10.95 -0.20
N GLY A 33 -5.75 10.69 -1.20
CA GLY A 33 -7.17 11.01 -1.14
C GLY A 33 -7.92 10.29 0.00
N LYS A 34 -7.63 9.01 0.25
CA LYS A 34 -8.20 8.26 1.37
C LYS A 34 -7.80 8.84 2.72
N TYR A 35 -6.52 9.22 2.89
CA TYR A 35 -6.05 9.93 4.08
C TYR A 35 -6.74 11.30 4.25
N GLU A 36 -6.85 12.09 3.17
CA GLU A 36 -7.51 13.41 3.20
C GLU A 36 -9.04 13.33 3.48
N ARG A 37 -9.69 12.17 3.23
CA ARG A 37 -11.11 11.93 3.57
C ARG A 37 -11.34 11.19 4.89
N GLY A 38 -10.27 10.76 5.58
CA GLY A 38 -10.40 9.92 6.78
C GLY A 38 -10.84 8.48 6.48
N GLU A 39 -10.82 8.07 5.22
CA GLU A 39 -11.18 6.74 4.71
C GLU A 39 -9.97 5.81 4.61
N ALA A 40 -8.83 6.19 5.17
CA ALA A 40 -7.63 5.35 5.19
C ALA A 40 -7.89 4.12 6.06
N THR A 41 -8.53 3.12 5.47
CA THR A 41 -8.70 1.79 6.02
C THR A 41 -7.38 1.04 5.83
N SER A 42 -6.89 0.50 6.93
CA SER A 42 -5.56 -0.06 7.11
C SER A 42 -5.31 -1.24 6.16
N ALA A 43 -4.73 -0.96 5.00
CA ALA A 43 -3.79 -1.85 4.32
C ALA A 43 -2.73 -0.99 3.61
N ALA A 44 -2.18 -0.02 4.33
CA ALA A 44 -0.97 0.64 3.89
C ALA A 44 0.17 -0.39 3.98
N PHE A 45 0.42 -1.11 2.89
CA PHE A 45 1.61 -1.94 2.78
C PHE A 45 2.83 -1.04 2.97
N ASP A 46 3.76 -1.46 3.83
CA ASP A 46 5.00 -0.72 3.98
C ASP A 46 5.77 -0.72 2.65
N ARG A 47 6.61 0.30 2.45
CA ARG A 47 7.38 0.48 1.21
C ARG A 47 8.14 -0.80 0.81
N LYS A 48 8.71 -1.54 1.76
CA LYS A 48 9.48 -2.74 1.45
C LYS A 48 8.58 -3.88 0.98
N THR A 49 7.37 -3.98 1.51
CA THR A 49 6.38 -4.95 1.01
C THR A 49 5.97 -4.62 -0.43
N VAL A 50 5.72 -3.34 -0.73
CA VAL A 50 5.41 -2.90 -2.10
C VAL A 50 6.56 -3.17 -3.07
N GLU A 51 7.80 -2.86 -2.67
CA GLU A 51 8.99 -3.10 -3.49
C GLU A 51 9.17 -4.59 -3.83
N ARG A 52 8.95 -5.48 -2.86
CA ARG A 52 9.01 -6.93 -3.11
C ARG A 52 7.95 -7.38 -4.11
N LEU A 53 6.73 -6.87 -4.03
CA LEU A 53 5.68 -7.18 -5.01
C LEU A 53 6.08 -6.69 -6.41
N GLN A 54 6.65 -5.48 -6.50
CA GLN A 54 7.15 -4.94 -7.77
C GLN A 54 8.31 -5.76 -8.36
N ASP A 55 9.18 -6.32 -7.53
CA ASP A 55 10.28 -7.16 -7.99
C ASP A 55 9.79 -8.55 -8.43
N ILE A 56 8.81 -9.13 -7.73
CA ILE A 56 8.14 -10.37 -8.16
C ILE A 56 7.51 -10.19 -9.53
N GLU A 57 6.91 -9.03 -9.82
CA GLU A 57 6.29 -8.76 -11.12
C GLU A 57 7.28 -8.76 -12.29
N LYS A 58 8.56 -8.48 -12.04
CA LYS A 58 9.62 -8.46 -13.07
C LYS A 58 10.22 -9.83 -13.34
N LEU A 59 9.88 -10.85 -12.54
CA LEU A 59 10.39 -12.21 -12.73
C LEU A 59 9.80 -12.85 -14.01
N GLU A 60 10.55 -13.80 -14.55
CA GLU A 60 10.07 -14.63 -15.65
C GLU A 60 8.83 -15.43 -15.23
N ALA A 61 7.94 -15.73 -16.19
CA ALA A 61 6.63 -16.32 -15.91
C ALA A 61 6.71 -17.59 -15.05
N GLY A 62 7.67 -18.46 -15.33
CA GLY A 62 7.90 -19.68 -14.56
C GLY A 62 8.31 -19.37 -13.11
N GLU A 63 9.27 -18.47 -12.89
CA GLU A 63 9.72 -18.12 -11.53
C GLU A 63 8.62 -17.45 -10.71
N LYS A 64 7.82 -16.60 -11.36
CA LYS A 64 6.65 -15.95 -10.76
C LYS A 64 5.60 -16.98 -10.31
N GLU A 65 5.32 -17.98 -11.12
CA GLU A 65 4.38 -19.06 -10.78
C GLU A 65 4.82 -19.85 -9.53
N HIS A 66 6.12 -20.16 -9.42
CA HIS A 66 6.67 -20.80 -8.21
C HIS A 66 6.51 -19.90 -6.97
N MET A 67 6.69 -18.58 -7.12
CA MET A 67 6.51 -17.65 -6.01
C MET A 67 5.07 -17.58 -5.52
N PHE A 68 4.11 -17.56 -6.44
CA PHE A 68 2.69 -17.60 -6.08
C PHE A 68 2.31 -18.92 -5.42
N ALA A 69 2.76 -20.06 -5.94
CA ALA A 69 2.50 -21.36 -5.32
C ALA A 69 3.02 -21.44 -3.88
N LEU A 70 4.21 -20.88 -3.62
CA LEU A 70 4.76 -20.79 -2.26
C LEU A 70 3.91 -19.89 -1.37
N LEU A 71 3.55 -18.69 -1.83
CA LEU A 71 2.69 -17.76 -1.08
C LEU A 71 1.35 -18.40 -0.72
N ASP A 72 0.71 -19.07 -1.67
CA ASP A 72 -0.56 -19.76 -1.46
C ASP A 72 -0.44 -20.89 -0.44
N ALA A 73 0.62 -21.69 -0.51
CA ALA A 73 0.89 -22.75 0.46
C ALA A 73 1.07 -22.17 1.88
N PHE A 74 1.81 -21.07 2.02
CA PHE A 74 1.99 -20.39 3.31
C PHE A 74 0.67 -19.84 3.85
N LEU A 75 -0.13 -19.16 3.01
CA LEU A 75 -1.42 -18.59 3.41
C LEU A 75 -2.43 -19.68 3.79
N ALA A 76 -2.48 -20.79 3.04
CA ALA A 76 -3.31 -21.94 3.36
C ALA A 76 -2.92 -22.54 4.72
N LYS A 77 -1.62 -22.75 4.97
CA LYS A 77 -1.12 -23.20 6.27
C LYS A 77 -1.54 -22.25 7.40
N SER A 78 -1.35 -20.94 7.23
CA SER A 78 -1.71 -19.95 8.25
C SER A 78 -3.20 -19.93 8.56
N LYS A 79 -4.06 -20.03 7.53
CA LYS A 79 -5.52 -20.11 7.69
C LYS A 79 -5.94 -21.37 8.45
N LEU A 80 -5.38 -22.52 8.09
CA LEU A 80 -5.65 -23.79 8.80
C LEU A 80 -5.22 -23.71 10.27
N GLN A 81 -4.03 -23.18 10.54
CA GLN A 81 -3.55 -22.98 11.91
C GLN A 81 -4.42 -22.02 12.73
N ALA A 82 -5.04 -21.02 12.10
CA ALA A 82 -5.94 -20.09 12.79
C ALA A 82 -7.28 -20.74 13.16
N ILE A 83 -7.75 -21.72 12.38
CA ILE A 83 -8.99 -22.47 12.65
C ILE A 83 -8.80 -23.52 13.74
N LEU A 84 -7.60 -24.08 13.88
CA LEU A 84 -7.26 -25.10 14.88
C LEU A 84 -6.94 -24.51 16.28
N LYS A 85 -6.99 -23.18 16.45
CA LYS A 85 -6.84 -22.48 17.73
C LYS A 85 -8.20 -22.14 18.31
#